data_AF-A0A660PVP4-F1
#
_entry.id   AF-A0A660PVP4-F1
#
_cell.length_a   1.000
_cell.length_b   1.000
_cell.length_c   1.000
_cell.angle_alpha   90.00
_cell.angle_beta   90.00
_cell.angle_gamma   90.00
#
_symmetry.space_group_name_H-M   'P 1'
#
loop_
_entity.id
_entity.type
_entity.pdbx_description
1 polymer ?
#
loop_
_entity_poly.entity_id
_entity_poly.type
_entity_poly.pdbx_seq_one_letter_code
_entity_poly.pdbx_strand_id
1 'polypeptide(L)'
;RKIGSDSNDGLSPDNAFLTIQKAASVAQAGDIVFVGAGTYQEKIEIQNSGTAQDPIAFVADTEGTYTGDKGEVIISGKEYGFLIDNKSYIKIYGFKIENTTGTAAIFVKGNLASEIEIVNNVISNNLGSGIRIDQSSDILISHNEIFSNRDGIFLNGALSSSLIKNKIYSNLWDGIKIVDSSSITVKFNEVFSNQERGILVYGNSTNCEILENTVYLNQLDGIQLSNQPNSILVFGNKSYSNSENGISLKTSSQGNEISSNLVYLNQKSGIFLEDDCQNNVILLNTIFENQENGVLVRGNSNNIEIKNNIIASSTLAGIKIENSTSIETGYNDLWQNNPNYDGISAGAGSISTDPLFVDPAGPDNILGGNNGADDSFHLSQIATGQATTSLCVNSGSDLASNLGMDQRTTRTDNVGDSQVVDMGFHYSLETEPPLPPPPDPFGLPISDTTFDLRGEKIVGKDASDEPIYKYSTTTSTDSSGELILPDVEWDFYYFSDFSAGGQSLNLVISYPSLMPIYLPPDSTTTVKLGLKVENSLTVEVLDASTTEPLAFASVRVFKTGYDQIKLTGNDGKAFFLPLEVDTYSIEVQMTGYASSTDSVFVSGNVEKTIYLSKL
;
A
#
# COMPACT_ATOMS: atom_id res chain seq x y z
N ARG A 1 -6.73 27.22 -12.41
CA ARG A 1 -7.44 28.41 -12.99
C ARG A 1 -8.71 27.90 -13.69
N LYS A 2 -9.92 28.43 -13.46
CA LYS A 2 -11.15 27.94 -14.17
C LYS A 2 -11.30 28.58 -15.57
N ILE A 3 -10.40 28.24 -16.49
CA ILE A 3 -10.46 28.73 -17.90
C ILE A 3 -11.03 27.73 -18.90
N GLY A 4 -11.27 26.48 -18.50
CA GLY A 4 -11.86 25.47 -19.39
C GLY A 4 -13.32 25.76 -19.75
N SER A 5 -13.86 24.94 -20.66
CA SER A 5 -15.28 24.92 -21.00
C SER A 5 -15.74 23.47 -21.16
N ASP A 6 -16.90 23.11 -20.61
CA ASP A 6 -17.48 21.77 -20.78
C ASP A 6 -17.98 21.49 -22.20
N SER A 7 -17.91 22.48 -23.09
CA SER A 7 -18.11 22.32 -24.53
C SER A 7 -16.83 21.91 -25.28
N ASN A 8 -15.66 21.97 -24.64
CA ASN A 8 -14.41 21.56 -25.26
C ASN A 8 -14.29 20.03 -25.34
N ASP A 9 -13.22 19.51 -25.94
CA ASP A 9 -12.96 18.07 -26.05
C ASP A 9 -12.19 17.47 -24.88
N GLY A 10 -11.50 18.30 -24.09
CA GLY A 10 -10.68 17.87 -22.95
C GLY A 10 -9.34 17.22 -23.34
N LEU A 11 -8.94 17.27 -24.61
CA LEU A 11 -7.77 16.53 -25.13
C LEU A 11 -6.46 17.32 -25.06
N SER A 12 -6.49 18.57 -24.60
CA SER A 12 -5.31 19.41 -24.38
C SER A 12 -5.58 20.47 -23.31
N PRO A 13 -4.54 21.09 -22.71
CA PRO A 13 -4.71 22.19 -21.77
C PRO A 13 -5.54 23.36 -22.32
N ASP A 14 -5.33 23.72 -23.60
CA ASP A 14 -6.04 24.83 -24.25
C ASP A 14 -7.53 24.52 -24.50
N ASN A 15 -7.87 23.24 -24.67
CA ASN A 15 -9.24 22.74 -24.83
C ASN A 15 -9.71 21.94 -23.61
N ALA A 16 -9.25 22.28 -22.41
CA ALA A 16 -9.65 21.56 -21.19
C ALA A 16 -11.15 21.72 -20.89
N PHE A 17 -11.75 20.69 -20.27
CA PHE A 17 -13.06 20.80 -19.65
C PHE A 17 -13.04 21.81 -18.48
N LEU A 18 -14.21 22.36 -18.13
CA LEU A 18 -14.33 23.26 -16.98
C LEU A 18 -14.49 22.46 -15.67
N THR A 19 -15.17 21.32 -15.72
CA THR A 19 -15.56 20.53 -14.55
C THR A 19 -14.97 19.13 -14.59
N ILE A 20 -14.69 18.57 -13.40
CA ILE A 20 -14.21 17.19 -13.26
C ILE A 20 -15.37 16.23 -13.57
N GLN A 21 -16.59 16.59 -13.18
CA GLN A 21 -17.77 15.79 -13.49
C GLN A 21 -17.98 15.63 -15.00
N LYS A 22 -17.70 16.67 -15.81
CA LYS A 22 -17.77 16.54 -17.27
C LYS A 22 -16.79 15.48 -17.78
N ALA A 23 -15.53 15.51 -17.33
CA ALA A 23 -14.53 14.50 -17.69
C ALA A 23 -15.00 13.10 -17.27
N ALA A 24 -15.49 12.94 -16.03
CA ALA A 24 -16.02 11.66 -15.52
C ALA A 24 -17.23 11.12 -16.29
N SER A 25 -18.00 11.98 -16.97
CA SER A 25 -19.16 11.57 -17.76
C SER A 25 -18.81 11.01 -19.14
N VAL A 26 -17.61 11.30 -19.64
CA VAL A 26 -17.17 10.89 -20.98
C VAL A 26 -16.04 9.87 -20.94
N ALA A 27 -15.26 9.81 -19.86
CA ALA A 27 -14.14 8.90 -19.69
C ALA A 27 -14.53 7.43 -19.99
N GLN A 28 -13.71 6.76 -20.79
CA GLN A 28 -13.79 5.35 -21.16
C GLN A 28 -12.56 4.60 -20.63
N ALA A 29 -12.61 3.27 -20.66
CA ALA A 29 -11.47 2.43 -20.30
C ALA A 29 -10.17 2.88 -21.02
N GLY A 30 -9.11 3.08 -20.25
CA GLY A 30 -7.80 3.56 -20.70
C GLY A 30 -7.60 5.08 -20.60
N ASP A 31 -8.66 5.84 -20.34
CA ASP A 31 -8.56 7.29 -20.20
C ASP A 31 -7.88 7.68 -18.88
N ILE A 32 -6.99 8.67 -18.96
CA ILE A 32 -6.40 9.35 -17.80
C ILE A 32 -6.88 10.80 -17.80
N VAL A 33 -7.58 11.19 -16.74
CA VAL A 33 -8.09 12.54 -16.50
C VAL A 33 -7.11 13.29 -15.60
N PHE A 34 -6.28 14.15 -16.19
CA PHE A 34 -5.45 15.10 -15.45
C PHE A 34 -6.25 16.33 -15.05
N VAL A 35 -6.24 16.66 -13.76
CA VAL A 35 -6.96 17.81 -13.21
C VAL A 35 -5.95 18.83 -12.72
N GLY A 36 -6.03 20.05 -13.24
CA GLY A 36 -5.12 21.15 -12.89
C GLY A 36 -5.50 21.83 -11.59
N ALA A 37 -4.59 22.63 -11.05
CA ALA A 37 -4.78 23.29 -9.76
C ALA A 37 -6.05 24.18 -9.69
N GLY A 38 -6.79 24.03 -8.59
CA GLY A 38 -8.00 24.79 -8.35
C GLY A 38 -8.93 24.16 -7.31
N THR A 39 -9.98 24.91 -6.96
CA THR A 39 -11.06 24.43 -6.09
C THR A 39 -12.32 24.13 -6.90
N TYR A 40 -12.77 22.89 -6.80
CA TYR A 40 -13.89 22.30 -7.52
C TYR A 40 -15.03 22.03 -6.54
N GLN A 41 -16.06 22.87 -6.57
CA GLN A 41 -17.27 22.69 -5.77
C GLN A 41 -18.25 21.74 -6.46
N GLU A 42 -17.82 20.49 -6.61
CA GLU A 42 -18.47 19.47 -7.43
C GLU A 42 -18.67 18.18 -6.63
N LYS A 43 -19.60 17.37 -7.10
CA LYS A 43 -19.64 15.94 -6.80
C LYS A 43 -19.29 15.22 -8.09
N ILE A 44 -18.47 14.17 -8.01
CA ILE A 44 -17.98 13.45 -9.18
C ILE A 44 -18.52 12.02 -9.13
N GLU A 45 -19.46 11.71 -10.01
CA GLU A 45 -20.04 10.39 -10.19
C GLU A 45 -19.40 9.71 -11.40
N ILE A 46 -18.69 8.61 -11.16
CA ILE A 46 -18.02 7.83 -12.20
C ILE A 46 -19.06 7.04 -13.01
N GLN A 47 -19.06 7.23 -14.33
CA GLN A 47 -20.09 6.66 -15.20
C GLN A 47 -19.71 5.30 -15.81
N ASN A 48 -18.43 5.08 -16.10
CA ASN A 48 -17.94 3.90 -16.81
C ASN A 48 -16.88 3.16 -15.99
N SER A 49 -16.75 1.85 -16.22
CA SER A 49 -15.65 1.04 -15.68
C SER A 49 -14.46 1.07 -16.64
N GLY A 50 -13.26 0.93 -16.09
CA GLY A 50 -12.11 0.53 -16.89
C GLY A 50 -12.10 -0.97 -17.15
N THR A 51 -10.95 -1.47 -17.60
CA THR A 51 -10.62 -2.90 -17.67
C THR A 51 -9.31 -3.16 -16.95
N ALA A 52 -8.95 -4.44 -16.77
CA ALA A 52 -7.66 -4.82 -16.18
C ALA A 52 -6.46 -4.26 -16.96
N GLN A 53 -6.56 -4.18 -18.29
CA GLN A 53 -5.50 -3.64 -19.15
C GLN A 53 -5.57 -2.11 -19.25
N ASP A 54 -6.78 -1.55 -19.21
CA ASP A 54 -7.06 -0.15 -19.51
C ASP A 54 -7.94 0.46 -18.39
N PRO A 55 -7.39 0.69 -17.18
CA PRO A 55 -8.14 1.33 -16.09
C PRO A 55 -8.45 2.79 -16.42
N ILE A 56 -9.48 3.34 -15.77
CA ILE A 56 -9.77 4.79 -15.83
C ILE A 56 -9.07 5.45 -14.64
N ALA A 57 -8.22 6.45 -14.90
CA ALA A 57 -7.51 7.15 -13.85
C ALA A 57 -7.92 8.62 -13.74
N PHE A 58 -8.10 9.11 -12.53
CA PHE A 58 -8.23 10.52 -12.19
C PHE A 58 -6.98 10.92 -11.41
N VAL A 59 -6.28 11.94 -11.88
CA VAL A 59 -4.98 12.36 -11.33
C VAL A 59 -5.00 13.86 -11.07
N ALA A 60 -4.76 14.24 -9.82
CA ALA A 60 -4.45 15.62 -9.48
C ALA A 60 -3.04 15.97 -9.99
N ASP A 61 -2.95 16.77 -11.05
CA ASP A 61 -1.69 17.20 -11.66
C ASP A 61 -1.11 18.38 -10.88
N THR A 62 -0.65 18.11 -9.66
CA THR A 62 -0.20 19.15 -8.72
C THR A 62 1.06 19.87 -9.17
N GLU A 63 1.89 19.23 -10.00
CA GLU A 63 3.06 19.85 -10.61
C GLU A 63 2.73 20.64 -11.89
N GLY A 64 1.50 20.53 -12.41
CA GLY A 64 1.09 21.17 -13.65
C GLY A 64 1.76 20.60 -14.89
N THR A 65 2.27 19.35 -14.84
CA THR A 65 3.02 18.73 -15.94
C THR A 65 2.15 18.58 -17.18
N TYR A 66 0.90 18.17 -16.99
CA TYR A 66 -0.03 17.89 -18.09
C TYR A 66 -1.03 19.01 -18.32
N THR A 67 -1.35 19.79 -17.30
CA THR A 67 -2.38 20.83 -17.32
C THR A 67 -1.81 22.24 -17.40
N GLY A 68 -0.52 22.43 -17.10
CA GLY A 68 0.14 23.73 -16.99
C GLY A 68 -0.20 24.50 -15.72
N ASP A 69 -1.10 24.01 -14.87
CA ASP A 69 -1.59 24.66 -13.66
C ASP A 69 -0.98 23.99 -12.41
N LYS A 70 0.19 24.46 -11.95
CA LYS A 70 0.85 23.97 -10.73
C LYS A 70 0.11 24.41 -9.45
N GLY A 71 -0.13 23.48 -8.52
CA GLY A 71 -0.75 23.72 -7.21
C GLY A 71 -1.73 22.62 -6.77
N GLU A 72 -2.39 22.83 -5.63
CA GLU A 72 -3.36 21.86 -5.10
C GLU A 72 -4.62 21.72 -5.98
N VAL A 73 -5.14 20.50 -6.06
CA VAL A 73 -6.45 20.19 -6.66
C VAL A 73 -7.41 19.82 -5.55
N ILE A 74 -8.35 20.72 -5.26
CA ILE A 74 -9.24 20.63 -4.10
C ILE A 74 -10.67 20.37 -4.56
N ILE A 75 -11.28 19.28 -4.10
CA ILE A 75 -12.71 18.98 -4.31
C ILE A 75 -13.45 19.29 -3.02
N SER A 76 -14.55 20.04 -3.08
CA SER A 76 -15.18 20.56 -1.87
C SER A 76 -16.70 20.79 -1.91
N GLY A 77 -17.35 20.71 -0.73
CA GLY A 77 -18.62 21.37 -0.46
C GLY A 77 -19.88 20.70 -1.02
N LYS A 78 -19.77 19.52 -1.63
CA LYS A 78 -20.89 18.71 -2.11
C LYS A 78 -21.04 17.42 -1.32
N GLU A 79 -22.01 16.58 -1.69
CA GLU A 79 -22.33 15.35 -0.96
C GLU A 79 -21.13 14.40 -0.85
N TYR A 80 -20.40 14.19 -1.95
CA TYR A 80 -19.17 13.42 -2.00
C TYR A 80 -18.17 14.17 -2.90
N GLY A 81 -16.88 13.89 -2.73
CA GLY A 81 -15.87 14.21 -3.74
C GLY A 81 -16.01 13.26 -4.92
N PHE A 82 -15.81 11.96 -4.67
CA PHE A 82 -16.02 10.89 -5.66
C PHE A 82 -17.07 9.88 -5.20
N LEU A 83 -17.95 9.50 -6.11
CA LEU A 83 -18.87 8.36 -6.00
C LEU A 83 -18.56 7.34 -7.09
N ILE A 84 -18.22 6.12 -6.66
CA ILE A 84 -18.03 4.95 -7.51
C ILE A 84 -19.14 3.95 -7.20
N ASP A 85 -20.18 3.92 -8.04
CA ASP A 85 -21.36 3.07 -7.88
C ASP A 85 -21.35 1.94 -8.93
N ASN A 86 -21.04 0.72 -8.50
CA ASN A 86 -20.96 -0.46 -9.36
C ASN A 86 -20.05 -0.24 -10.60
N LYS A 87 -18.87 0.37 -10.39
CA LYS A 87 -17.81 0.49 -11.40
C LYS A 87 -16.52 -0.15 -10.91
N SER A 88 -15.72 -0.60 -11.86
CA SER A 88 -14.45 -1.28 -11.58
C SER A 88 -13.29 -0.67 -12.35
N TYR A 89 -12.06 -1.00 -11.94
CA TYR A 89 -10.82 -0.56 -12.59
C TYR A 89 -10.70 0.96 -12.62
N ILE A 90 -10.87 1.58 -11.46
CA ILE A 90 -10.83 3.05 -11.28
C ILE A 90 -9.66 3.43 -10.37
N LYS A 91 -8.89 4.43 -10.77
CA LYS A 91 -7.81 5.01 -9.96
C LYS A 91 -8.11 6.45 -9.58
N ILE A 92 -7.96 6.80 -8.30
CA ILE A 92 -8.09 8.16 -7.77
C ILE A 92 -6.78 8.54 -7.09
N TYR A 93 -6.05 9.49 -7.67
CA TYR A 93 -4.69 9.81 -7.26
C TYR A 93 -4.51 11.31 -6.92
N GLY A 94 -3.98 11.61 -5.74
CA GLY A 94 -3.38 12.93 -5.44
C GLY A 94 -4.34 14.06 -5.04
N PHE A 95 -5.64 13.80 -4.89
CA PHE A 95 -6.62 14.86 -4.64
C PHE A 95 -6.66 15.29 -3.18
N LYS A 96 -6.95 16.58 -2.95
CA LYS A 96 -7.44 17.07 -1.66
C LYS A 96 -8.97 17.09 -1.68
N ILE A 97 -9.62 16.44 -0.72
CA ILE A 97 -11.09 16.35 -0.65
C ILE A 97 -11.56 16.80 0.72
N GLU A 98 -12.36 17.87 0.76
CA GLU A 98 -12.74 18.51 2.01
C GLU A 98 -14.16 19.09 2.06
N ASN A 99 -14.70 19.18 3.27
CA ASN A 99 -16.01 19.80 3.54
C ASN A 99 -17.16 19.13 2.76
N THR A 100 -17.09 17.82 2.49
CA THR A 100 -18.22 17.08 1.92
C THR A 100 -19.31 16.87 2.96
N THR A 101 -20.56 16.82 2.50
CA THR A 101 -21.75 16.82 3.37
C THR A 101 -22.48 15.48 3.45
N GLY A 102 -22.09 14.51 2.63
CA GLY A 102 -22.72 13.19 2.53
C GLY A 102 -22.15 12.18 3.51
N THR A 103 -22.34 10.89 3.20
CA THR A 103 -21.91 9.79 4.07
C THR A 103 -20.40 9.55 4.01
N ALA A 104 -19.70 10.03 2.97
CA ALA A 104 -18.25 9.95 2.85
C ALA A 104 -17.65 11.06 1.94
N ALA A 105 -16.32 11.18 1.89
CA ALA A 105 -15.64 12.01 0.90
C ALA A 105 -15.36 11.24 -0.40
N ILE A 106 -14.87 10.01 -0.30
CA ILE A 106 -14.85 9.03 -1.39
C ILE A 106 -15.77 7.88 -1.00
N PHE A 107 -16.78 7.63 -1.82
CA PHE A 107 -17.74 6.56 -1.58
C PHE A 107 -17.71 5.53 -2.70
N VAL A 108 -17.30 4.31 -2.38
CA VAL A 108 -17.42 3.14 -3.26
C VAL A 108 -18.58 2.30 -2.76
N LYS A 109 -19.48 1.90 -3.66
CA LYS A 109 -20.59 1.03 -3.30
C LYS A 109 -21.01 0.09 -4.42
N GLY A 110 -21.61 -1.03 -4.00
CA GLY A 110 -22.25 -1.99 -4.87
C GLY A 110 -21.37 -3.21 -5.15
N ASN A 111 -22.02 -4.36 -5.27
CA ASN A 111 -21.38 -5.68 -5.36
C ASN A 111 -20.63 -5.94 -6.67
N LEU A 112 -20.76 -5.05 -7.65
CA LEU A 112 -19.97 -5.09 -8.87
C LEU A 112 -18.77 -4.14 -8.83
N ALA A 113 -18.64 -3.29 -7.80
CA ALA A 113 -17.48 -2.42 -7.70
C ALA A 113 -16.27 -3.21 -7.19
N SER A 114 -15.21 -3.22 -8.00
CA SER A 114 -13.98 -3.95 -7.72
C SER A 114 -12.76 -3.33 -8.41
N GLU A 115 -11.55 -3.69 -7.99
CA GLU A 115 -10.31 -3.24 -8.66
C GLU A 115 -10.19 -1.72 -8.64
N ILE A 116 -10.29 -1.12 -7.45
CA ILE A 116 -10.26 0.33 -7.27
C ILE A 116 -9.05 0.72 -6.44
N GLU A 117 -8.30 1.70 -6.93
CA GLU A 117 -7.12 2.25 -6.24
C GLU A 117 -7.40 3.69 -5.79
N ILE A 118 -7.27 3.95 -4.50
CA ILE A 118 -7.39 5.28 -3.88
C ILE A 118 -6.05 5.60 -3.23
N VAL A 119 -5.26 6.47 -3.88
CA VAL A 119 -3.84 6.62 -3.57
C VAL A 119 -3.42 8.08 -3.39
N ASN A 120 -2.62 8.36 -2.37
CA ASN A 120 -1.98 9.66 -2.16
C ASN A 120 -2.97 10.84 -2.07
N ASN A 121 -4.17 10.62 -1.52
CA ASN A 121 -5.17 11.67 -1.34
C ASN A 121 -5.08 12.27 0.07
N VAL A 122 -5.42 13.54 0.19
CA VAL A 122 -5.59 14.24 1.47
C VAL A 122 -7.08 14.46 1.71
N ILE A 123 -7.66 13.74 2.68
CA ILE A 123 -9.12 13.69 2.88
C ILE A 123 -9.46 14.21 4.27
N SER A 124 -10.11 15.38 4.35
CA SER A 124 -10.33 16.01 5.64
C SER A 124 -11.59 16.84 5.80
N ASN A 125 -12.00 17.05 7.06
CA ASN A 125 -13.11 17.95 7.42
C ASN A 125 -14.44 17.57 6.75
N ASN A 126 -14.68 16.28 6.52
CA ASN A 126 -15.91 15.81 5.91
C ASN A 126 -16.93 15.40 6.99
N LEU A 127 -18.22 15.67 6.76
CA LEU A 127 -19.29 15.31 7.71
C LEU A 127 -19.45 13.79 7.86
N GLY A 128 -19.14 13.05 6.81
CA GLY A 128 -19.15 11.60 6.75
C GLY A 128 -17.78 10.98 7.04
N SER A 129 -17.61 9.72 6.63
CA SER A 129 -16.31 9.05 6.67
C SER A 129 -15.34 9.68 5.65
N GLY A 130 -14.04 9.60 5.85
CA GLY A 130 -13.09 10.03 4.81
C GLY A 130 -13.26 9.17 3.55
N ILE A 131 -13.07 7.86 3.71
CA ILE A 131 -13.33 6.86 2.66
C ILE A 131 -14.36 5.85 3.19
N ARG A 132 -15.35 5.51 2.36
CA ARG A 132 -16.33 4.47 2.69
C ARG A 132 -16.47 3.47 1.54
N ILE A 133 -16.44 2.19 1.88
CA ILE A 133 -16.60 1.06 0.96
C ILE A 133 -17.80 0.23 1.42
N ASP A 134 -18.87 0.17 0.62
CA ASP A 134 -20.07 -0.60 0.92
C ASP A 134 -20.27 -1.74 -0.10
N GLN A 135 -20.14 -2.99 0.36
CA GLN A 135 -20.39 -4.20 -0.43
C GLN A 135 -19.57 -4.27 -1.71
N SER A 136 -18.26 -4.06 -1.64
CA SER A 136 -17.35 -4.03 -2.81
C SER A 136 -16.10 -4.85 -2.53
N SER A 137 -15.37 -5.27 -3.57
CA SER A 137 -14.19 -6.13 -3.43
C SER A 137 -12.93 -5.49 -4.01
N ASP A 138 -11.76 -6.05 -3.71
CA ASP A 138 -10.51 -5.73 -4.44
C ASP A 138 -10.19 -4.23 -4.47
N ILE A 139 -10.27 -3.59 -3.29
CA ILE A 139 -10.00 -2.16 -3.12
C ILE A 139 -8.62 -1.98 -2.50
N LEU A 140 -7.78 -1.16 -3.11
CA LEU A 140 -6.52 -0.69 -2.54
C LEU A 140 -6.68 0.76 -2.06
N ILE A 141 -6.50 0.98 -0.76
CA ILE A 141 -6.43 2.31 -0.16
C ILE A 141 -5.00 2.49 0.36
N SER A 142 -4.19 3.31 -0.30
CA SER A 142 -2.78 3.45 0.06
C SER A 142 -2.23 4.87 0.10
N HIS A 143 -1.31 5.11 1.05
CA HIS A 143 -0.58 6.38 1.18
C HIS A 143 -1.48 7.62 1.30
N ASN A 144 -2.72 7.47 1.78
CA ASN A 144 -3.62 8.61 1.98
C ASN A 144 -3.40 9.23 3.36
N GLU A 145 -3.62 10.54 3.45
CA GLU A 145 -3.70 11.28 4.71
C GLU A 145 -5.16 11.62 5.02
N ILE A 146 -5.73 11.04 6.08
CA ILE A 146 -7.18 11.07 6.35
C ILE A 146 -7.45 11.56 7.77
N PHE A 147 -8.03 12.75 7.92
CA PHE A 147 -8.19 13.36 9.25
C PHE A 147 -9.39 14.28 9.41
N SER A 148 -9.84 14.49 10.65
CA SER A 148 -10.98 15.38 10.96
C SER A 148 -12.27 15.03 10.21
N ASN A 149 -12.48 13.74 9.92
CA ASN A 149 -13.75 13.23 9.38
C ASN A 149 -14.57 12.58 10.50
N ARG A 150 -15.77 12.05 10.21
CA ARG A 150 -16.49 11.24 11.21
C ARG A 150 -15.73 9.96 11.53
N ASP A 151 -15.64 9.05 10.58
CA ASP A 151 -14.73 7.91 10.62
C ASP A 151 -13.59 8.18 9.62
N GLY A 152 -12.38 7.68 9.85
CA GLY A 152 -11.31 7.81 8.84
C GLY A 152 -11.62 6.97 7.60
N ILE A 153 -11.56 5.64 7.74
CA ILE A 153 -11.93 4.67 6.71
C ILE A 153 -13.01 3.74 7.26
N PHE A 154 -14.09 3.55 6.51
CA PHE A 154 -15.17 2.63 6.86
C PHE A 154 -15.42 1.59 5.76
N LEU A 155 -15.14 0.32 6.07
CA LEU A 155 -15.49 -0.85 5.26
C LEU A 155 -16.74 -1.52 5.82
N ASN A 156 -17.74 -1.76 4.97
CA ASN A 156 -19.00 -2.38 5.35
C ASN A 156 -19.40 -3.44 4.31
N GLY A 157 -19.22 -4.71 4.64
CA GLY A 157 -19.39 -5.80 3.67
C GLY A 157 -18.32 -5.83 2.58
N ALA A 158 -17.13 -5.30 2.84
CA ALA A 158 -16.03 -5.31 1.87
C ALA A 158 -15.34 -6.67 1.82
N LEU A 159 -14.75 -7.00 0.66
CA LEU A 159 -14.05 -8.26 0.43
C LEU A 159 -12.65 -8.01 -0.15
N SER A 160 -11.68 -8.86 0.15
CA SER A 160 -10.38 -8.92 -0.55
C SER A 160 -9.70 -7.54 -0.73
N SER A 161 -9.72 -6.69 0.29
CA SER A 161 -9.28 -5.28 0.18
C SER A 161 -8.12 -4.97 1.11
N SER A 162 -7.27 -4.03 0.69
CA SER A 162 -6.02 -3.69 1.38
C SER A 162 -5.94 -2.21 1.73
N LEU A 163 -5.61 -1.93 2.99
CA LEU A 163 -5.34 -0.59 3.53
C LEU A 163 -3.86 -0.54 3.90
N ILE A 164 -3.06 0.20 3.13
CA ILE A 164 -1.60 0.15 3.24
C ILE A 164 -0.99 1.55 3.40
N LYS A 165 -0.13 1.76 4.40
CA LYS A 165 0.64 3.01 4.56
C LYS A 165 -0.20 4.29 4.62
N ASN A 166 -1.44 4.22 5.12
CA ASN A 166 -2.25 5.41 5.34
C ASN A 166 -1.93 6.06 6.68
N LYS A 167 -2.06 7.39 6.74
CA LYS A 167 -1.96 8.19 7.96
C LYS A 167 -3.35 8.68 8.35
N ILE A 168 -3.89 8.19 9.46
CA ILE A 168 -5.31 8.35 9.82
C ILE A 168 -5.45 8.89 11.24
N TYR A 169 -5.95 10.12 11.38
CA TYR A 169 -5.91 10.78 12.68
C TYR A 169 -7.00 11.80 12.96
N SER A 170 -7.25 12.09 14.24
CA SER A 170 -8.17 13.16 14.66
C SER A 170 -9.59 13.03 14.08
N ASN A 171 -10.03 11.82 13.74
CA ASN A 171 -11.41 11.58 13.32
C ASN A 171 -12.33 11.56 14.56
N LEU A 172 -13.59 11.93 14.37
CA LEU A 172 -14.57 12.09 15.45
C LEU A 172 -15.01 10.76 16.06
N TRP A 173 -14.88 9.66 15.33
CA TRP A 173 -15.14 8.28 15.75
C TRP A 173 -13.88 7.44 15.52
N ASP A 174 -14.00 6.30 14.85
CA ASP A 174 -12.91 5.36 14.65
C ASP A 174 -11.95 5.84 13.54
N GLY A 175 -10.66 5.52 13.69
CA GLY A 175 -9.69 5.69 12.61
C GLY A 175 -10.01 4.78 11.43
N ILE A 176 -9.99 3.46 11.66
CA ILE A 176 -10.37 2.43 10.70
C ILE A 176 -11.50 1.60 11.29
N LYS A 177 -12.58 1.42 10.52
CA LYS A 177 -13.75 0.65 10.90
C LYS A 177 -14.06 -0.42 9.87
N ILE A 178 -14.06 -1.68 10.28
CA ILE A 178 -14.30 -2.86 9.45
C ILE A 178 -15.53 -3.58 9.99
N VAL A 179 -16.60 -3.64 9.21
CA VAL A 179 -17.88 -4.24 9.60
C VAL A 179 -18.30 -5.29 8.59
N ASP A 180 -18.64 -6.48 9.08
CA ASP A 180 -19.15 -7.61 8.27
C ASP A 180 -18.32 -7.87 6.99
N SER A 181 -17.00 -7.69 7.06
CA SER A 181 -16.08 -7.73 5.91
C SER A 181 -15.13 -8.92 6.00
N SER A 182 -14.61 -9.42 4.87
CA SER A 182 -13.71 -10.57 4.89
C SER A 182 -12.49 -10.42 4.00
N SER A 183 -11.39 -11.07 4.38
CA SER A 183 -10.12 -11.01 3.63
C SER A 183 -9.64 -9.57 3.49
N ILE A 184 -9.64 -8.83 4.61
CA ILE A 184 -9.16 -7.44 4.66
C ILE A 184 -7.75 -7.43 5.24
N THR A 185 -6.81 -6.81 4.54
CA THR A 185 -5.44 -6.59 5.04
C THR A 185 -5.25 -5.13 5.41
N VAL A 186 -4.89 -4.85 6.65
CA VAL A 186 -4.57 -3.52 7.18
C VAL A 186 -3.11 -3.53 7.58
N LYS A 187 -2.23 -2.93 6.76
CA LYS A 187 -0.77 -3.04 6.92
C LYS A 187 -0.03 -1.69 6.95
N PHE A 188 0.93 -1.54 7.86
CA PHE A 188 1.79 -0.34 7.94
C PHE A 188 1.06 1.01 8.10
N ASN A 189 -0.16 1.03 8.59
CA ASN A 189 -0.90 2.28 8.79
C ASN A 189 -0.48 2.94 10.10
N GLU A 190 -0.50 4.27 10.10
CA GLU A 190 -0.33 5.10 11.29
C GLU A 190 -1.71 5.63 11.71
N VAL A 191 -2.26 5.16 12.84
CA VAL A 191 -3.64 5.43 13.26
C VAL A 191 -3.68 6.04 14.66
N PHE A 192 -3.96 7.33 14.77
CA PHE A 192 -3.75 8.03 16.05
C PHE A 192 -4.69 9.18 16.38
N SER A 193 -4.80 9.50 17.67
CA SER A 193 -5.58 10.66 18.14
C SER A 193 -7.05 10.70 17.67
N ASN A 194 -7.62 9.55 17.32
CA ASN A 194 -9.05 9.46 16.99
C ASN A 194 -9.88 9.49 18.28
N GLN A 195 -11.08 10.05 18.20
CA GLN A 195 -11.94 10.28 19.36
C GLN A 195 -12.71 9.03 19.82
N GLU A 196 -12.65 7.93 19.05
CA GLU A 196 -12.99 6.58 19.52
C GLU A 196 -11.77 5.65 19.44
N ARG A 197 -11.89 4.51 18.74
CA ARG A 197 -10.83 3.51 18.63
C ARG A 197 -9.88 3.85 17.49
N GLY A 198 -8.67 3.32 17.55
CA GLY A 198 -7.77 3.34 16.40
C GLY A 198 -8.34 2.48 15.27
N ILE A 199 -8.39 1.17 15.51
CA ILE A 199 -8.88 0.17 14.55
C ILE A 199 -9.98 -0.67 15.19
N LEU A 200 -11.17 -0.69 14.57
CA LEU A 200 -12.29 -1.56 14.94
C LEU A 200 -12.51 -2.63 13.86
N VAL A 201 -12.52 -3.89 14.27
CA VAL A 201 -13.10 -5.01 13.51
C VAL A 201 -14.37 -5.47 14.21
N TYR A 202 -15.48 -5.49 13.48
CA TYR A 202 -16.81 -5.64 14.06
C TYR A 202 -17.71 -6.59 13.26
N GLY A 203 -18.67 -7.19 13.96
CA GLY A 203 -19.69 -8.02 13.34
C GLY A 203 -19.11 -9.34 12.82
N ASN A 204 -19.67 -9.86 11.73
CA ASN A 204 -19.27 -11.12 11.11
C ASN A 204 -17.99 -11.00 10.27
N SER A 205 -17.09 -10.10 10.67
CA SER A 205 -15.83 -9.91 9.93
C SER A 205 -14.94 -11.14 10.10
N THR A 206 -14.34 -11.61 9.01
CA THR A 206 -13.56 -12.86 9.01
C THR A 206 -12.30 -12.82 8.17
N ASN A 207 -11.28 -13.62 8.54
CA ASN A 207 -10.03 -13.74 7.77
C ASN A 207 -9.38 -12.38 7.49
N CYS A 208 -9.45 -11.45 8.44
CA CYS A 208 -8.78 -10.15 8.29
C CYS A 208 -7.43 -10.18 9.01
N GLU A 209 -6.48 -9.44 8.45
CA GLU A 209 -5.11 -9.36 8.94
C GLU A 209 -4.79 -7.91 9.28
N ILE A 210 -4.51 -7.63 10.55
CA ILE A 210 -4.12 -6.33 11.06
C ILE A 210 -2.62 -6.44 11.37
N LEU A 211 -1.79 -5.96 10.44
CA LEU A 211 -0.36 -6.25 10.39
C LEU A 211 0.49 -4.99 10.54
N GLU A 212 1.44 -4.97 11.47
CA GLU A 212 2.52 -3.97 11.49
C GLU A 212 2.03 -2.50 11.49
N ASN A 213 0.87 -2.25 12.08
CA ASN A 213 0.33 -0.89 12.22
C ASN A 213 0.86 -0.23 13.49
N THR A 214 0.95 1.10 13.47
CA THR A 214 1.28 1.92 14.64
C THR A 214 0.01 2.65 15.08
N VAL A 215 -0.51 2.30 16.26
CA VAL A 215 -1.83 2.71 16.75
C VAL A 215 -1.74 3.36 18.13
N TYR A 216 -1.97 4.67 18.23
CA TYR A 216 -1.64 5.40 19.46
C TYR A 216 -2.50 6.61 19.78
N LEU A 217 -2.55 7.02 21.05
CA LEU A 217 -3.25 8.23 21.51
C LEU A 217 -4.75 8.28 21.16
N ASN A 218 -5.38 7.16 20.85
CA ASN A 218 -6.82 7.11 20.62
C ASN A 218 -7.58 7.20 21.95
N GLN A 219 -8.80 7.76 21.92
CA GLN A 219 -9.58 8.03 23.14
C GLN A 219 -10.29 6.80 23.70
N LEU A 220 -10.35 5.69 22.95
CA LEU A 220 -10.78 4.37 23.43
C LEU A 220 -9.64 3.35 23.24
N ASP A 221 -9.98 2.10 22.93
CA ASP A 221 -9.01 1.03 22.69
C ASP A 221 -8.19 1.32 21.41
N GLY A 222 -6.92 0.90 21.39
CA GLY A 222 -6.08 1.00 20.19
C GLY A 222 -6.65 0.14 19.05
N ILE A 223 -6.66 -1.18 19.26
CA ILE A 223 -7.24 -2.16 18.33
C ILE A 223 -8.35 -2.93 19.05
N GLN A 224 -9.54 -3.02 18.47
CA GLN A 224 -10.68 -3.72 19.06
C GLN A 224 -11.32 -4.70 18.07
N LEU A 225 -11.53 -5.94 18.52
CA LEU A 225 -12.35 -6.95 17.85
C LEU A 225 -13.64 -7.13 18.66
N SER A 226 -14.80 -6.73 18.13
CA SER A 226 -16.05 -6.76 18.91
C SER A 226 -17.25 -7.30 18.15
N ASN A 227 -18.14 -8.01 18.86
CA ASN A 227 -19.41 -8.52 18.33
C ASN A 227 -19.21 -9.59 17.24
N GLN A 228 -18.55 -10.69 17.61
CA GLN A 228 -18.32 -11.91 16.83
C GLN A 228 -17.32 -11.94 15.64
N PRO A 229 -16.27 -11.11 15.57
CA PRO A 229 -15.16 -11.34 14.64
C PRO A 229 -14.54 -12.72 14.82
N ASN A 230 -14.18 -13.35 13.71
CA ASN A 230 -13.59 -14.69 13.71
C ASN A 230 -12.42 -14.84 12.74
N SER A 231 -11.42 -15.62 13.12
CA SER A 231 -10.21 -15.82 12.30
C SER A 231 -9.52 -14.49 11.96
N ILE A 232 -9.42 -13.58 12.92
CA ILE A 232 -8.67 -12.33 12.76
C ILE A 232 -7.25 -12.53 13.29
N LEU A 233 -6.26 -12.16 12.47
CA LEU A 233 -4.85 -12.10 12.87
C LEU A 233 -4.49 -10.65 13.20
N VAL A 234 -4.09 -10.39 14.44
CA VAL A 234 -3.54 -9.10 14.86
C VAL A 234 -2.06 -9.33 15.17
N PHE A 235 -1.20 -8.92 14.25
CA PHE A 235 0.20 -9.33 14.26
C PHE A 235 1.19 -8.19 14.01
N GLY A 236 2.29 -8.13 14.75
CA GLY A 236 3.36 -7.16 14.50
C GLY A 236 3.01 -5.71 14.83
N ASN A 237 1.85 -5.42 15.44
CA ASN A 237 1.40 -4.04 15.64
C ASN A 237 2.06 -3.41 16.87
N LYS A 238 2.25 -2.09 16.83
CA LYS A 238 2.58 -1.26 17.98
C LYS A 238 1.32 -0.55 18.45
N SER A 239 0.80 -0.88 19.64
CA SER A 239 -0.40 -0.24 20.21
C SER A 239 -0.11 0.39 21.57
N TYR A 240 -0.08 1.72 21.63
CA TYR A 240 0.42 2.40 22.83
C TYR A 240 -0.24 3.74 23.15
N SER A 241 -0.17 4.14 24.42
CA SER A 241 -0.71 5.42 24.90
C SER A 241 -2.18 5.67 24.55
N ASN A 242 -2.98 4.61 24.32
CA ASN A 242 -4.41 4.75 24.13
C ASN A 242 -5.12 4.94 25.49
N SER A 243 -6.25 5.64 25.49
CA SER A 243 -6.96 6.01 26.72
C SER A 243 -7.76 4.86 27.33
N GLU A 244 -7.88 3.72 26.63
CA GLU A 244 -8.36 2.46 27.18
C GLU A 244 -7.31 1.36 27.02
N ASN A 245 -7.67 0.19 26.46
CA ASN A 245 -6.78 -0.94 26.32
C ASN A 245 -5.93 -0.82 25.04
N GLY A 246 -4.77 -1.47 25.02
CA GLY A 246 -3.97 -1.53 23.79
C GLY A 246 -4.66 -2.35 22.70
N ILE A 247 -5.05 -3.58 23.04
CA ILE A 247 -5.79 -4.49 22.17
C ILE A 247 -6.94 -5.11 22.97
N SER A 248 -8.14 -5.19 22.40
CA SER A 248 -9.27 -5.85 23.07
C SER A 248 -10.11 -6.75 22.17
N LEU A 249 -10.64 -7.82 22.76
CA LEU A 249 -11.63 -8.72 22.17
C LEU A 249 -12.88 -8.71 23.06
N LYS A 250 -14.04 -8.40 22.48
CA LYS A 250 -15.29 -8.24 23.23
C LYS A 250 -16.45 -8.93 22.55
N THR A 251 -17.41 -9.41 23.32
CA THR A 251 -18.71 -9.87 22.82
C THR A 251 -18.58 -10.95 21.74
N SER A 252 -18.30 -12.18 22.18
CA SER A 252 -18.28 -13.39 21.34
C SER A 252 -17.24 -13.40 20.22
N SER A 253 -16.12 -12.69 20.34
CA SER A 253 -15.00 -12.78 19.38
C SER A 253 -14.31 -14.15 19.49
N GLN A 254 -14.17 -14.85 18.36
CA GLN A 254 -13.78 -16.27 18.34
C GLN A 254 -12.58 -16.56 17.44
N GLY A 255 -11.75 -17.55 17.76
CA GLY A 255 -10.77 -18.07 16.80
C GLY A 255 -9.73 -17.04 16.32
N ASN A 256 -9.46 -15.99 17.11
CA ASN A 256 -8.54 -14.92 16.72
C ASN A 256 -7.16 -15.14 17.32
N GLU A 257 -6.14 -14.62 16.64
CA GLU A 257 -4.76 -14.67 17.07
C GLU A 257 -4.21 -13.25 17.27
N ILE A 258 -3.71 -12.98 18.47
CA ILE A 258 -3.03 -11.74 18.83
C ILE A 258 -1.57 -12.10 19.08
N SER A 259 -0.73 -11.92 18.06
CA SER A 259 0.64 -12.43 18.09
C SER A 259 1.72 -11.41 17.74
N SER A 260 2.86 -11.46 18.42
CA SER A 260 4.00 -10.57 18.16
C SER A 260 3.62 -9.09 18.10
N ASN A 261 2.79 -8.59 19.03
CA ASN A 261 2.47 -7.16 19.15
C ASN A 261 3.26 -6.52 20.29
N LEU A 262 3.59 -5.24 20.12
CA LEU A 262 4.20 -4.39 21.13
C LEU A 262 3.12 -3.47 21.73
N VAL A 263 2.76 -3.69 22.99
CA VAL A 263 1.61 -3.06 23.64
C VAL A 263 2.01 -2.36 24.93
N TYR A 264 2.06 -1.03 24.95
CA TYR A 264 2.62 -0.31 26.10
C TYR A 264 1.96 1.02 26.44
N LEU A 265 2.10 1.47 27.68
CA LEU A 265 1.59 2.79 28.16
C LEU A 265 0.09 3.05 27.95
N ASN A 266 -0.73 2.02 27.69
CA ASN A 266 -2.17 2.21 27.58
C ASN A 266 -2.78 2.45 28.97
N GLN A 267 -3.84 3.25 29.03
CA GLN A 267 -4.43 3.72 30.30
C GLN A 267 -5.31 2.67 31.00
N LYS A 268 -5.57 1.53 30.35
CA LYS A 268 -6.18 0.34 30.97
C LYS A 268 -5.26 -0.88 30.80
N SER A 269 -5.82 -2.04 30.47
CA SER A 269 -5.05 -3.26 30.33
C SER A 269 -4.34 -3.30 28.97
N GLY A 270 -3.21 -4.00 28.88
CA GLY A 270 -2.51 -4.17 27.60
C GLY A 270 -3.39 -4.92 26.59
N ILE A 271 -3.73 -6.17 26.92
CA ILE A 271 -4.65 -7.01 26.16
C ILE A 271 -5.85 -7.38 27.02
N PHE A 272 -7.06 -7.19 26.49
CA PHE A 272 -8.30 -7.37 27.24
C PHE A 272 -9.33 -8.24 26.53
N LEU A 273 -9.87 -9.24 27.20
CA LEU A 273 -10.90 -10.15 26.68
C LEU A 273 -12.11 -10.16 27.61
N GLU A 274 -13.30 -9.91 27.07
CA GLU A 274 -14.57 -9.99 27.82
C GLU A 274 -15.75 -10.52 27.01
N ASP A 275 -16.78 -10.94 27.74
CA ASP A 275 -18.10 -11.34 27.22
C ASP A 275 -18.04 -12.46 26.17
N ASP A 276 -17.86 -13.69 26.64
CA ASP A 276 -17.96 -14.93 25.87
C ASP A 276 -16.96 -15.08 24.71
N CYS A 277 -15.76 -14.49 24.78
CA CYS A 277 -14.72 -14.69 23.76
C CYS A 277 -14.13 -16.12 23.83
N GLN A 278 -14.12 -16.87 22.72
CA GLN A 278 -13.72 -18.29 22.71
C GLN A 278 -12.57 -18.61 21.75
N ASN A 279 -11.73 -19.58 22.09
CA ASN A 279 -10.73 -20.15 21.17
C ASN A 279 -9.75 -19.11 20.61
N ASN A 280 -9.30 -18.14 21.43
CA ASN A 280 -8.37 -17.10 20.99
C ASN A 280 -6.95 -17.38 21.50
N VAL A 281 -5.94 -16.93 20.77
CA VAL A 281 -4.53 -17.15 21.05
C VAL A 281 -3.83 -15.81 21.29
N ILE A 282 -3.02 -15.73 22.35
CA ILE A 282 -2.20 -14.57 22.72
C ILE A 282 -0.75 -15.04 22.81
N LEU A 283 0.05 -14.75 21.78
CA LEU A 283 1.34 -15.38 21.56
C LEU A 283 2.45 -14.35 21.30
N LEU A 284 3.64 -14.48 21.90
CA LEU A 284 4.80 -13.66 21.52
C LEU A 284 4.60 -12.14 21.67
N ASN A 285 3.66 -11.65 22.48
CA ASN A 285 3.49 -10.20 22.65
C ASN A 285 4.46 -9.66 23.69
N THR A 286 4.94 -8.42 23.49
CA THR A 286 5.59 -7.64 24.55
C THR A 286 4.59 -6.63 25.09
N ILE A 287 4.23 -6.76 26.36
CA ILE A 287 3.22 -5.94 27.05
C ILE A 287 3.89 -5.21 28.21
N PHE A 288 3.96 -3.89 28.16
CA PHE A 288 4.84 -3.12 29.04
C PHE A 288 4.19 -1.85 29.61
N GLU A 289 4.28 -1.62 30.92
CA GLU A 289 3.85 -0.36 31.57
C GLU A 289 2.40 0.09 31.26
N ASN A 290 1.47 -0.86 31.12
CA ASN A 290 0.04 -0.56 31.01
C ASN A 290 -0.54 -0.25 32.40
N GLN A 291 -1.51 0.67 32.46
CA GLN A 291 -2.00 1.25 33.71
C GLN A 291 -3.02 0.38 34.47
N GLU A 292 -3.36 -0.80 33.94
CA GLU A 292 -4.05 -1.86 34.68
C GLU A 292 -3.29 -3.20 34.57
N ASN A 293 -3.89 -4.22 33.96
CA ASN A 293 -3.29 -5.55 33.85
C ASN A 293 -2.51 -5.69 32.54
N GLY A 294 -1.53 -6.59 32.48
CA GLY A 294 -0.90 -6.93 31.21
C GLY A 294 -1.90 -7.60 30.28
N VAL A 295 -2.47 -8.72 30.74
CA VAL A 295 -3.57 -9.45 30.08
C VAL A 295 -4.69 -9.66 31.08
N LEU A 296 -5.92 -9.27 30.72
CA LEU A 296 -7.13 -9.54 31.49
C LEU A 296 -8.12 -10.36 30.66
N VAL A 297 -8.52 -11.52 31.16
CA VAL A 297 -9.58 -12.37 30.57
C VAL A 297 -10.74 -12.48 31.54
N ARG A 298 -11.95 -12.13 31.09
CA ARG A 298 -13.16 -12.26 31.91
C ARG A 298 -14.43 -12.63 31.16
N GLY A 299 -15.51 -12.79 31.91
CA GLY A 299 -16.87 -12.87 31.36
C GLY A 299 -17.13 -14.13 30.56
N ASN A 300 -16.79 -15.30 31.11
CA ASN A 300 -16.94 -16.62 30.46
C ASN A 300 -16.16 -16.77 29.15
N SER A 301 -15.10 -15.97 28.95
CA SER A 301 -14.18 -16.14 27.84
C SER A 301 -13.28 -17.36 28.08
N ASN A 302 -13.32 -18.38 27.21
CA ASN A 302 -12.70 -19.69 27.44
C ASN A 302 -11.96 -20.22 26.22
N ASN A 303 -11.18 -21.29 26.43
CA ASN A 303 -10.24 -21.87 25.46
C ASN A 303 -9.24 -20.82 24.97
N ILE A 304 -8.64 -20.10 25.91
CA ILE A 304 -7.67 -19.05 25.61
C ILE A 304 -6.26 -19.60 25.85
N GLU A 305 -5.39 -19.43 24.88
CA GLU A 305 -3.97 -19.76 24.98
C GLU A 305 -3.14 -18.48 25.19
N ILE A 306 -2.28 -18.45 26.20
CA ILE A 306 -1.41 -17.31 26.52
C ILE A 306 0.02 -17.84 26.65
N LYS A 307 0.84 -17.70 25.59
CA LYS A 307 2.22 -18.25 25.57
C LYS A 307 3.27 -17.32 24.98
N ASN A 308 4.53 -17.54 25.35
CA ASN A 308 5.70 -16.83 24.80
C ASN A 308 5.65 -15.30 24.96
N ASN A 309 4.79 -14.76 25.82
CA ASN A 309 4.67 -13.31 26.00
C ASN A 309 5.70 -12.81 27.02
N ILE A 310 6.16 -11.57 26.83
CA ILE A 310 6.83 -10.80 27.88
C ILE A 310 5.82 -9.79 28.42
N ILE A 311 5.54 -9.85 29.72
CA ILE A 311 4.57 -8.97 30.39
C ILE A 311 5.25 -8.33 31.59
N ALA A 312 5.55 -7.06 31.49
CA ALA A 312 6.34 -6.37 32.50
C ALA A 312 5.75 -5.03 32.94
N SER A 313 5.95 -4.72 34.22
CA SER A 313 5.66 -3.41 34.81
C SER A 313 4.21 -2.93 34.66
N SER A 314 3.24 -3.85 34.53
CA SER A 314 1.82 -3.47 34.62
C SER A 314 1.50 -3.06 36.06
N THR A 315 0.66 -2.03 36.24
CA THR A 315 0.37 -1.50 37.59
C THR A 315 -0.44 -2.47 38.46
N LEU A 316 -1.25 -3.31 37.83
CA LEU A 316 -2.00 -4.41 38.43
C LEU A 316 -1.39 -5.75 38.01
N ALA A 317 -2.20 -6.77 37.77
CA ALA A 317 -1.68 -8.11 37.54
C ALA A 317 -1.02 -8.24 36.16
N GLY A 318 0.01 -9.08 36.03
CA GLY A 318 0.57 -9.42 34.73
C GLY A 318 -0.46 -10.17 33.88
N ILE A 319 -0.96 -11.31 34.38
CA ILE A 319 -2.10 -12.03 33.81
C ILE A 319 -3.19 -12.16 34.88
N LYS A 320 -4.40 -11.72 34.54
CA LYS A 320 -5.58 -11.80 35.39
C LYS A 320 -6.72 -12.57 34.72
N ILE A 321 -7.28 -13.55 35.42
CA ILE A 321 -8.43 -14.34 34.96
C ILE A 321 -9.61 -14.17 35.93
N GLU A 322 -10.76 -13.72 35.45
CA GLU A 322 -11.98 -13.53 36.24
C GLU A 322 -13.20 -14.20 35.60
N ASN A 323 -13.84 -15.15 36.27
CA ASN A 323 -15.03 -15.85 35.73
C ASN A 323 -14.79 -16.52 34.36
N SER A 324 -13.60 -17.10 34.19
CA SER A 324 -13.16 -17.88 33.03
C SER A 324 -12.33 -19.06 33.53
N THR A 325 -12.44 -20.23 32.90
CA THR A 325 -11.94 -21.50 33.47
C THR A 325 -11.06 -22.33 32.53
N SER A 326 -11.23 -22.21 31.21
CA SER A 326 -10.43 -22.95 30.22
C SER A 326 -9.33 -22.04 29.66
N ILE A 327 -8.26 -21.84 30.44
CA ILE A 327 -7.13 -20.97 30.08
C ILE A 327 -5.85 -21.80 30.14
N GLU A 328 -5.10 -21.81 29.05
CA GLU A 328 -3.77 -22.41 28.98
C GLU A 328 -2.71 -21.31 29.03
N THR A 329 -1.75 -21.44 29.94
CA THR A 329 -0.60 -20.53 30.02
C THR A 329 0.70 -21.33 29.96
N GLY A 330 1.78 -20.72 29.47
CA GLY A 330 3.11 -21.33 29.49
C GLY A 330 4.14 -20.46 28.78
N TYR A 331 5.42 -20.64 29.10
CA TYR A 331 6.52 -19.92 28.43
C TYR A 331 6.35 -18.40 28.42
N ASN A 332 5.72 -17.80 29.44
CA ASN A 332 5.65 -16.34 29.54
C ASN A 332 6.70 -15.83 30.53
N ASP A 333 7.28 -14.67 30.27
CA ASP A 333 8.05 -13.91 31.26
C ASP A 333 7.16 -12.84 31.88
N LEU A 334 6.90 -12.96 33.18
CA LEU A 334 6.11 -11.97 33.93
C LEU A 334 6.99 -11.31 34.99
N TRP A 335 7.27 -10.01 34.84
CA TRP A 335 8.23 -9.32 35.70
C TRP A 335 7.72 -7.97 36.20
N GLN A 336 7.92 -7.69 37.50
CA GLN A 336 7.51 -6.44 38.13
C GLN A 336 6.02 -6.05 37.95
N ASN A 337 5.12 -7.03 37.84
CA ASN A 337 3.69 -6.79 37.94
C ASN A 337 3.19 -6.99 39.38
N ASN A 338 1.96 -6.59 39.66
CA ASN A 338 1.38 -6.60 41.01
C ASN A 338 -0.01 -7.25 41.09
N PRO A 339 -0.12 -8.59 41.25
CA PRO A 339 0.95 -9.61 41.19
C PRO A 339 1.27 -10.04 39.75
N ASN A 340 2.21 -10.95 39.54
CA ASN A 340 2.39 -11.55 38.19
C ASN A 340 1.13 -12.31 37.74
N TYR A 341 0.57 -13.16 38.59
CA TYR A 341 -0.62 -13.94 38.24
C TYR A 341 -1.74 -13.73 39.26
N ASP A 342 -2.95 -13.47 38.77
CA ASP A 342 -4.18 -13.40 39.57
C ASP A 342 -5.29 -14.24 38.91
N GLY A 343 -5.97 -15.07 39.70
CA GLY A 343 -6.96 -16.04 39.19
C GLY A 343 -6.40 -17.20 38.36
N ILE A 344 -5.07 -17.27 38.16
CA ILE A 344 -4.37 -18.34 37.43
C ILE A 344 -2.98 -18.56 38.05
N SER A 345 -2.30 -19.66 37.69
CA SER A 345 -0.92 -19.94 38.10
C SER A 345 0.00 -19.93 36.88
N ALA A 346 1.30 -19.73 37.12
CA ALA A 346 2.32 -19.85 36.09
C ALA A 346 2.28 -21.22 35.41
N GLY A 347 2.22 -21.22 34.09
CA GLY A 347 2.33 -22.42 33.27
C GLY A 347 3.77 -22.90 33.09
N ALA A 348 3.94 -24.10 32.53
CA ALA A 348 5.26 -24.67 32.25
C ALA A 348 6.12 -23.74 31.39
N GLY A 349 7.43 -23.67 31.67
CA GLY A 349 8.37 -22.80 30.95
C GLY A 349 8.29 -21.31 31.28
N SER A 350 7.33 -20.88 32.11
CA SER A 350 7.22 -19.46 32.49
C SER A 350 8.36 -19.05 33.41
N ILE A 351 8.85 -17.82 33.23
CA ILE A 351 9.92 -17.20 34.01
C ILE A 351 9.44 -15.87 34.61
N SER A 352 10.25 -15.30 35.50
CA SER A 352 9.98 -14.01 36.12
C SER A 352 11.31 -13.30 36.35
N THR A 353 11.80 -12.64 35.31
CA THR A 353 13.12 -12.00 35.27
C THR A 353 13.04 -10.68 34.52
N ASP A 354 14.01 -9.81 34.73
CA ASP A 354 14.11 -8.59 33.91
C ASP A 354 14.25 -9.00 32.44
N PRO A 355 13.37 -8.54 31.54
CA PRO A 355 13.48 -8.82 30.11
C PRO A 355 14.74 -8.24 29.48
N LEU A 356 15.39 -7.27 30.13
CA LEU A 356 16.60 -6.59 29.66
C LEU A 356 16.43 -6.03 28.24
N PHE A 357 15.38 -5.22 28.05
CA PHE A 357 15.18 -4.49 26.80
C PHE A 357 16.30 -3.46 26.56
N VAL A 358 16.69 -3.27 25.30
CA VAL A 358 17.72 -2.32 24.89
C VAL A 358 17.11 -0.96 24.60
N ASP A 359 17.19 -0.08 25.59
CA ASP A 359 16.76 1.33 25.51
C ASP A 359 15.27 1.52 25.14
N PRO A 360 14.31 1.03 25.95
CA PRO A 360 12.88 1.13 25.65
C PRO A 360 12.36 2.51 25.32
N ALA A 361 12.89 3.54 25.99
CA ALA A 361 12.49 4.93 25.85
C ALA A 361 13.31 5.69 24.79
N GLY A 362 14.18 4.98 24.06
CA GLY A 362 15.02 5.54 23.03
C GLY A 362 15.96 6.68 23.48
N PRO A 363 16.66 7.31 22.51
CA PRO A 363 17.53 8.43 22.76
C PRO A 363 16.86 9.65 23.41
N ASP A 364 15.55 9.84 23.26
CA ASP A 364 14.83 10.95 23.89
C ASP A 364 14.54 10.73 25.39
N ASN A 365 14.72 9.49 25.89
CA ASN A 365 14.44 9.04 27.26
C ASN A 365 12.99 9.24 27.69
N ILE A 366 12.05 9.27 26.74
CA ILE A 366 10.62 9.39 26.98
C ILE A 366 9.95 8.23 26.25
N LEU A 367 9.52 7.21 27.00
CA LEU A 367 8.75 6.12 26.40
C LEU A 367 7.46 6.66 25.77
N GLY A 368 7.21 6.33 24.51
CA GLY A 368 6.14 6.89 23.68
C GLY A 368 6.37 8.34 23.24
N GLY A 369 7.54 8.91 23.55
CA GLY A 369 8.02 10.20 23.06
C GLY A 369 8.19 10.17 21.54
N ASN A 370 8.10 11.34 20.89
CA ASN A 370 8.21 11.46 19.44
C ASN A 370 7.37 10.42 18.64
N ASN A 371 6.15 10.14 19.11
CA ASN A 371 5.26 9.10 18.55
C ASN A 371 5.90 7.70 18.54
N GLY A 372 6.65 7.34 19.59
CA GLY A 372 7.30 6.05 19.78
C GLY A 372 8.26 5.66 18.64
N ALA A 373 8.75 6.65 17.90
CA ALA A 373 9.59 6.42 16.71
C ALA A 373 10.97 5.85 17.06
N ASP A 374 11.47 6.16 18.26
CA ASP A 374 12.76 5.72 18.78
C ASP A 374 12.69 4.67 19.90
N ASP A 375 11.47 4.30 20.32
CA ASP A 375 11.26 3.26 21.33
C ASP A 375 11.78 1.88 20.87
N SER A 376 12.66 1.28 21.68
CA SER A 376 13.37 0.04 21.34
C SER A 376 13.20 -1.04 22.41
N PHE A 377 12.42 -2.06 22.06
CA PHE A 377 12.14 -3.24 22.88
C PHE A 377 12.93 -4.47 22.41
N HIS A 378 14.04 -4.27 21.70
CA HIS A 378 14.98 -5.35 21.39
C HIS A 378 15.48 -6.01 22.68
N LEU A 379 15.68 -7.31 22.68
CA LEU A 379 16.27 -8.03 23.81
C LEU A 379 17.79 -7.82 23.82
N SER A 380 18.35 -7.59 25.00
CA SER A 380 19.80 -7.49 25.16
C SER A 380 20.48 -8.81 24.79
N GLN A 381 21.48 -8.77 23.92
CA GLN A 381 22.27 -9.95 23.53
C GLN A 381 23.78 -9.63 23.44
N ILE A 382 24.63 -10.46 24.05
CA ILE A 382 26.10 -10.28 23.94
C ILE A 382 26.56 -10.34 22.48
N ALA A 383 25.88 -11.13 21.65
CA ALA A 383 26.16 -11.27 20.22
C ALA A 383 26.07 -9.93 19.46
N THR A 384 25.29 -8.98 19.96
CA THR A 384 25.07 -7.66 19.35
C THR A 384 25.68 -6.51 20.14
N GLY A 385 26.59 -6.82 21.07
CA GLY A 385 27.40 -5.83 21.79
C GLY A 385 26.82 -5.36 23.13
N GLN A 386 25.68 -5.89 23.58
CA GLN A 386 25.19 -5.62 24.92
C GLN A 386 25.94 -6.41 25.99
N ALA A 387 25.87 -5.97 27.25
CA ALA A 387 26.68 -6.50 28.34
C ALA A 387 26.26 -7.92 28.80
N THR A 388 24.99 -8.29 28.58
CA THR A 388 24.39 -9.53 29.05
C THR A 388 23.33 -10.00 28.05
N THR A 389 23.11 -11.30 27.95
CA THR A 389 22.00 -11.85 27.16
C THR A 389 20.78 -12.00 28.05
N SER A 390 19.64 -11.45 27.61
CA SER A 390 18.35 -11.63 28.25
C SER A 390 18.00 -13.10 28.39
N LEU A 391 17.35 -13.48 29.49
CA LEU A 391 16.85 -14.85 29.68
C LEU A 391 15.62 -15.15 28.80
N CYS A 392 14.99 -14.14 28.21
CA CYS A 392 13.90 -14.32 27.25
C CYS A 392 14.40 -14.86 25.89
N VAL A 393 15.70 -14.79 25.63
CA VAL A 393 16.33 -15.28 24.40
C VAL A 393 16.39 -16.81 24.41
N ASN A 394 15.87 -17.46 23.36
CA ASN A 394 15.78 -18.91 23.18
C ASN A 394 15.00 -19.64 24.29
N SER A 395 14.00 -19.00 24.88
CA SER A 395 13.24 -19.54 26.01
C SER A 395 11.77 -19.80 25.70
N GLY A 396 11.33 -19.59 24.46
CA GLY A 396 9.96 -19.87 24.02
C GLY A 396 9.65 -21.36 23.85
N SER A 397 8.42 -21.62 23.40
CA SER A 397 7.83 -22.97 23.42
C SER A 397 8.23 -23.90 22.27
N ASP A 398 8.76 -23.37 21.16
CA ASP A 398 9.08 -24.11 19.93
C ASP A 398 10.19 -23.39 19.14
N LEU A 399 10.61 -23.96 18.02
CA LEU A 399 11.49 -23.30 17.05
C LEU A 399 10.79 -22.08 16.43
N ALA A 400 11.55 -20.99 16.26
CA ALA A 400 11.08 -19.77 15.62
C ALA A 400 10.51 -20.01 14.21
N SER A 401 11.11 -20.92 13.43
CA SER A 401 10.61 -21.30 12.10
C SER A 401 9.23 -21.98 12.13
N ASN A 402 8.90 -22.71 13.20
CA ASN A 402 7.58 -23.35 13.35
C ASN A 402 6.49 -22.33 13.65
N LEU A 403 6.87 -21.18 14.20
CA LEU A 403 5.98 -20.07 14.56
C LEU A 403 6.06 -18.90 13.56
N GLY A 404 6.81 -19.04 12.46
CA GLY A 404 6.99 -18.00 11.44
C GLY A 404 7.82 -16.79 11.86
N MET A 405 8.65 -16.92 12.90
CA MET A 405 9.46 -15.83 13.46
C MET A 405 10.90 -15.79 12.91
N ASP A 406 11.30 -16.78 12.10
CA ASP A 406 12.68 -16.92 11.62
C ASP A 406 13.18 -15.84 10.67
N GLN A 407 12.24 -15.07 10.11
CA GLN A 407 12.52 -13.89 9.28
C GLN A 407 12.30 -12.58 10.04
N ARG A 408 12.21 -12.62 11.38
CA ARG A 408 11.99 -11.46 12.25
C ARG A 408 12.99 -11.44 13.39
N THR A 409 13.13 -10.30 14.07
CA THR A 409 14.25 -10.10 15.00
C THR A 409 13.83 -9.56 16.35
N THR A 410 14.51 -10.01 17.41
CA THR A 410 14.55 -9.36 18.72
C THR A 410 15.88 -8.63 18.95
N ARG A 411 16.78 -8.64 17.97
CA ARG A 411 18.17 -8.18 18.07
C ARG A 411 18.36 -6.80 17.47
N THR A 412 19.27 -6.02 18.06
CA THR A 412 19.58 -4.67 17.56
C THR A 412 20.39 -4.63 16.26
N ASP A 413 20.88 -5.77 15.77
CA ASP A 413 21.61 -5.89 14.50
C ASP A 413 20.78 -6.48 13.36
N ASN A 414 19.46 -6.61 13.56
CA ASN A 414 18.48 -7.08 12.57
C ASN A 414 18.69 -8.53 12.08
N VAL A 415 19.44 -9.36 12.82
CA VAL A 415 19.56 -10.79 12.50
C VAL A 415 18.29 -11.53 12.94
N GLY A 416 17.75 -12.37 12.05
CA GLY A 416 16.54 -13.16 12.31
C GLY A 416 16.69 -14.18 13.43
N ASP A 417 15.59 -14.48 14.12
CA ASP A 417 15.52 -15.49 15.18
C ASP A 417 15.46 -16.91 14.60
N SER A 418 16.59 -17.61 14.56
CA SER A 418 16.71 -18.89 13.83
C SER A 418 16.69 -20.14 14.72
N GLN A 419 16.49 -19.99 16.02
CA GLN A 419 16.62 -21.08 16.99
C GLN A 419 15.28 -21.34 17.70
N VAL A 420 15.31 -21.71 18.99
CA VAL A 420 14.10 -21.70 19.82
C VAL A 420 13.63 -20.26 19.87
N VAL A 421 12.33 -20.04 19.68
CA VAL A 421 11.80 -18.68 19.58
C VAL A 421 12.15 -17.88 20.84
N ASP A 422 12.58 -16.65 20.65
CA ASP A 422 12.68 -15.67 21.72
C ASP A 422 11.26 -15.36 22.23
N MET A 423 11.11 -15.05 23.52
CA MET A 423 9.82 -14.57 24.01
C MET A 423 9.58 -13.12 23.55
N GLY A 424 8.31 -12.75 23.36
CA GLY A 424 7.90 -11.37 23.10
C GLY A 424 8.01 -10.91 21.64
N PHE A 425 7.87 -9.59 21.47
CA PHE A 425 7.72 -8.91 20.18
C PHE A 425 8.93 -9.09 19.27
N HIS A 426 8.66 -9.44 18.01
CA HIS A 426 9.67 -9.51 16.96
C HIS A 426 9.48 -8.39 15.94
N TYR A 427 10.53 -7.59 15.75
CA TYR A 427 10.59 -6.54 14.75
C TYR A 427 10.56 -7.12 13.33
N SER A 428 9.80 -6.46 12.47
CA SER A 428 9.78 -6.73 11.03
C SER A 428 11.12 -6.36 10.41
N LEU A 429 11.59 -7.21 9.50
CA LEU A 429 12.71 -6.92 8.61
C LEU A 429 12.23 -6.48 7.22
N GLU A 430 10.91 -6.39 7.03
CA GLU A 430 10.29 -5.93 5.81
C GLU A 430 10.44 -4.40 5.67
N THR A 431 10.71 -3.96 4.44
CA THR A 431 10.69 -2.53 4.11
C THR A 431 9.28 -2.08 3.80
N GLU A 432 8.86 -0.97 4.38
CA GLU A 432 7.59 -0.32 4.05
C GLU A 432 7.50 0.01 2.54
N PRO A 433 6.32 -0.20 1.90
CA PRO A 433 6.19 0.04 0.48
C PRO A 433 6.26 1.54 0.15
N PRO A 434 7.04 1.93 -0.89
CA PRO A 434 7.13 3.32 -1.30
C PRO A 434 5.80 3.81 -1.88
N LEU A 435 5.61 5.13 -1.92
CA LEU A 435 4.49 5.74 -2.63
C LEU A 435 4.58 5.38 -4.12
N PRO A 436 3.54 4.77 -4.74
CA PRO A 436 3.56 4.49 -6.16
C PRO A 436 3.48 5.79 -6.98
N PRO A 437 4.12 5.84 -8.16
CA PRO A 437 4.08 7.01 -9.02
C PRO A 437 2.64 7.29 -9.50
N PRO A 438 2.31 8.56 -9.85
CA PRO A 438 1.02 8.87 -10.45
C PRO A 438 0.85 8.11 -11.78
N PRO A 439 -0.39 7.72 -12.15
CA PRO A 439 -0.68 7.18 -13.48
C PRO A 439 -0.12 8.10 -14.60
N ASP A 440 0.66 7.53 -15.51
CA ASP A 440 1.31 8.25 -16.61
C ASP A 440 0.95 7.59 -17.96
N PRO A 441 0.37 8.32 -18.94
CA PRO A 441 -0.01 7.75 -20.24
C PRO A 441 1.17 7.33 -21.12
N PHE A 442 2.41 7.70 -20.78
CA PHE A 442 3.59 7.42 -21.59
C PHE A 442 4.31 6.11 -21.21
N GLY A 443 3.99 5.51 -20.06
CA GLY A 443 4.60 4.26 -19.63
C GLY A 443 6.12 4.31 -19.50
N LEU A 444 6.79 3.17 -19.72
CA LEU A 444 8.25 3.09 -19.72
C LEU A 444 8.85 3.55 -21.05
N PRO A 445 10.00 4.25 -21.04
CA PRO A 445 10.70 4.62 -22.26
C PRO A 445 11.08 3.42 -23.14
N ILE A 446 10.95 3.58 -24.47
CA ILE A 446 11.43 2.60 -25.45
C ILE A 446 12.82 3.03 -25.94
N SER A 447 13.84 2.28 -25.57
CA SER A 447 15.24 2.54 -25.93
C SER A 447 15.48 2.48 -27.45
N ASP A 448 16.46 3.25 -27.94
CA ASP A 448 16.98 3.18 -29.31
C ASP A 448 15.89 3.27 -30.41
N THR A 449 14.85 4.06 -30.16
CA THR A 449 13.72 4.24 -31.08
C THR A 449 14.13 5.16 -32.22
N THR A 450 14.07 4.67 -33.45
CA THR A 450 14.30 5.43 -34.68
C THR A 450 12.99 6.01 -35.21
N PHE A 451 13.00 7.24 -35.70
CA PHE A 451 11.84 7.91 -36.29
C PHE A 451 12.24 9.01 -37.26
N ASP A 452 11.30 9.39 -38.12
CA ASP A 452 11.39 10.53 -39.01
C ASP A 452 10.83 11.79 -38.34
N LEU A 453 11.58 12.90 -38.43
CA LEU A 453 11.19 14.22 -37.95
C LEU A 453 11.22 15.23 -39.09
N ARG A 454 10.08 15.88 -39.33
CA ARG A 454 9.88 16.78 -40.46
C ARG A 454 9.20 18.08 -40.04
N GLY A 455 9.73 19.21 -40.48
CA GLY A 455 9.11 20.54 -40.34
C GLY A 455 8.06 20.82 -41.43
N GLU A 456 7.15 21.75 -41.17
CA GLU A 456 6.09 22.15 -42.12
C GLU A 456 6.62 23.03 -43.27
N LYS A 457 7.66 23.84 -43.03
CA LYS A 457 8.23 24.73 -44.04
C LYS A 457 8.84 23.96 -45.22
N ILE A 458 8.57 24.41 -46.44
CA ILE A 458 9.18 23.90 -47.68
C ILE A 458 10.12 24.94 -48.32
N VAL A 459 11.15 24.46 -49.02
CA VAL A 459 12.07 25.31 -49.83
C VAL A 459 11.71 25.30 -51.32
N GLY A 460 10.83 24.40 -51.74
CA GLY A 460 10.39 24.27 -53.12
C GLY A 460 9.75 22.91 -53.37
N LYS A 461 9.65 22.52 -54.64
CA LYS A 461 9.22 21.20 -55.07
C LYS A 461 10.28 20.57 -55.97
N ASP A 462 10.33 19.25 -56.00
CA ASP A 462 11.23 18.50 -56.86
C ASP A 462 10.67 18.35 -58.30
N ALA A 463 11.38 17.60 -59.14
CA ALA A 463 10.99 17.38 -60.54
C ALA A 463 9.69 16.57 -60.71
N SER A 464 9.23 15.90 -59.65
CA SER A 464 7.97 15.14 -59.60
C SER A 464 6.81 15.94 -58.99
N ASP A 465 7.03 17.23 -58.69
CA ASP A 465 6.10 18.12 -57.99
C ASP A 465 5.88 17.79 -56.50
N GLU A 466 6.79 17.00 -55.91
CA GLU A 466 6.78 16.64 -54.49
C GLU A 466 7.48 17.71 -53.63
N PRO A 467 6.97 18.02 -52.43
CA PRO A 467 7.53 19.07 -51.57
C PRO A 467 8.94 18.73 -51.07
N ILE A 468 9.85 19.69 -51.19
CA ILE A 468 11.18 19.64 -50.57
C ILE A 468 11.10 20.41 -49.25
N TYR A 469 11.09 19.68 -48.14
CA TYR A 469 11.01 20.26 -46.79
C TYR A 469 12.32 20.94 -46.40
N LYS A 470 12.20 22.05 -45.69
CA LYS A 470 13.33 22.81 -45.15
C LYS A 470 14.06 22.03 -44.06
N TYR A 471 13.31 21.28 -43.26
CA TYR A 471 13.83 20.38 -42.25
C TYR A 471 13.17 19.00 -42.40
N SER A 472 13.98 17.97 -42.62
CA SER A 472 13.56 16.56 -42.63
C SER A 472 14.76 15.71 -42.26
N THR A 473 14.64 14.88 -41.25
CA THR A 473 15.72 13.99 -40.80
C THR A 473 15.17 12.69 -40.24
N THR A 474 15.96 11.63 -40.31
CA THR A 474 15.72 10.37 -39.59
C THR A 474 16.73 10.30 -38.47
N THR A 475 16.27 10.10 -37.24
CA THR A 475 17.11 10.09 -36.04
C THR A 475 16.64 9.01 -35.07
N SER A 476 17.42 8.76 -34.03
CA SER A 476 17.08 7.78 -32.99
C SER A 476 17.25 8.36 -31.59
N THR A 477 16.44 7.90 -30.64
CA THR A 477 16.68 8.11 -29.21
C THR A 477 17.88 7.31 -28.73
N ASP A 478 18.40 7.65 -27.57
CA ASP A 478 19.43 6.87 -26.89
C ASP A 478 18.87 5.64 -26.16
N SER A 479 19.74 4.95 -25.42
CA SER A 479 19.40 3.76 -24.64
C SER A 479 18.42 4.03 -23.49
N SER A 480 18.27 5.29 -23.05
CA SER A 480 17.24 5.71 -22.10
C SER A 480 15.91 6.08 -22.76
N GLY A 481 15.84 6.09 -24.10
CA GLY A 481 14.66 6.54 -24.84
C GLY A 481 14.58 8.07 -24.95
N GLU A 482 15.68 8.80 -24.73
CA GLU A 482 15.72 10.25 -24.79
C GLU A 482 16.48 10.76 -26.03
N LEU A 483 16.17 11.98 -26.49
CA LEU A 483 16.91 12.66 -27.55
C LEU A 483 16.86 14.17 -27.34
N ILE A 484 18.02 14.83 -27.36
CA ILE A 484 18.13 16.29 -27.40
C ILE A 484 18.49 16.72 -28.82
N LEU A 485 17.63 17.54 -29.42
CA LEU A 485 17.86 18.14 -30.73
C LEU A 485 18.20 19.63 -30.57
N PRO A 486 19.49 20.02 -30.64
CA PRO A 486 19.88 21.43 -30.56
C PRO A 486 19.60 22.17 -31.87
N ASP A 487 19.42 23.50 -31.77
CA ASP A 487 19.39 24.43 -32.90
C ASP A 487 18.31 24.13 -33.98
N VAL A 488 17.21 23.48 -33.58
CA VAL A 488 16.04 23.25 -34.44
C VAL A 488 15.33 24.58 -34.71
N GLU A 489 15.01 24.86 -35.97
CA GLU A 489 14.32 26.10 -36.34
C GLU A 489 12.89 26.12 -35.79
N TRP A 490 12.39 27.28 -35.38
CA TRP A 490 10.97 27.42 -35.04
C TRP A 490 10.08 27.00 -36.22
N ASP A 491 9.18 26.05 -36.01
CA ASP A 491 8.27 25.50 -37.01
C ASP A 491 7.19 24.65 -36.34
N PHE A 492 6.29 24.08 -37.14
CA PHE A 492 5.49 22.92 -36.76
C PHE A 492 6.18 21.64 -37.21
N TYR A 493 6.27 20.67 -36.30
CA TYR A 493 7.00 19.41 -36.51
C TYR A 493 6.08 18.20 -36.47
N TYR A 494 6.32 17.28 -37.40
CA TYR A 494 5.67 15.98 -37.53
C TYR A 494 6.67 14.87 -37.25
N PHE A 495 6.21 13.85 -36.54
CA PHE A 495 6.98 12.65 -36.25
C PHE A 495 6.30 11.45 -36.91
N SER A 496 7.07 10.59 -37.58
CA SER A 496 6.55 9.41 -38.28
C SER A 496 7.55 8.26 -38.30
N ASP A 497 7.15 7.12 -38.87
CA ASP A 497 8.03 6.00 -39.22
C ASP A 497 8.84 5.44 -38.03
N PHE A 498 8.18 5.34 -36.88
CA PHE A 498 8.77 4.84 -35.65
C PHE A 498 9.15 3.37 -35.75
N SER A 499 10.35 3.03 -35.31
CA SER A 499 10.80 1.64 -35.19
C SER A 499 11.81 1.44 -34.06
N ALA A 500 11.77 0.28 -33.41
CA ALA A 500 12.77 -0.14 -32.43
C ALA A 500 13.07 -1.62 -32.63
N GLY A 501 14.34 -2.03 -32.52
CA GLY A 501 14.73 -3.44 -32.72
C GLY A 501 14.31 -4.03 -34.08
N GLY A 502 14.16 -3.20 -35.12
CA GLY A 502 13.71 -3.60 -36.46
C GLY A 502 12.19 -3.79 -36.61
N GLN A 503 11.40 -3.54 -35.56
CA GLN A 503 9.94 -3.61 -35.61
C GLN A 503 9.33 -2.21 -35.68
N SER A 504 8.23 -2.07 -36.42
CA SER A 504 7.47 -0.83 -36.49
C SER A 504 6.70 -0.56 -35.20
N LEU A 505 6.61 0.70 -34.82
CA LEU A 505 5.87 1.19 -33.67
C LEU A 505 4.78 2.17 -34.11
N ASN A 506 3.66 2.18 -33.40
CA ASN A 506 2.57 3.11 -33.69
C ASN A 506 2.57 4.26 -32.69
N LEU A 507 2.58 5.51 -33.17
CA LEU A 507 2.33 6.66 -32.31
C LEU A 507 0.85 6.69 -31.89
N VAL A 508 0.61 6.69 -30.59
CA VAL A 508 -0.74 6.70 -30.01
C VAL A 508 -1.07 8.04 -29.37
N ILE A 509 -0.09 8.69 -28.74
CA ILE A 509 -0.28 9.98 -28.09
C ILE A 509 1.01 10.81 -28.16
N SER A 510 0.87 12.12 -28.13
CA SER A 510 1.99 13.05 -28.00
C SER A 510 1.64 14.18 -27.04
N TYR A 511 2.67 14.72 -26.40
CA TYR A 511 2.60 15.90 -25.53
C TYR A 511 3.61 16.95 -26.02
N PRO A 512 3.30 18.27 -25.99
CA PRO A 512 2.15 18.91 -25.33
C PRO A 512 0.83 18.91 -26.09
N SER A 513 0.83 18.54 -27.37
CA SER A 513 -0.37 18.47 -28.19
C SER A 513 -0.36 17.21 -29.05
N LEU A 514 -1.51 16.88 -29.63
CA LEU A 514 -1.52 15.99 -30.80
C LEU A 514 -0.76 16.64 -31.95
N MET A 515 -0.19 15.81 -32.83
CA MET A 515 0.58 16.27 -33.98
C MET A 515 -0.19 17.29 -34.85
N PRO A 516 0.50 18.31 -35.42
CA PRO A 516 1.93 18.61 -35.27
C PRO A 516 2.28 19.31 -33.94
N ILE A 517 3.55 19.25 -33.55
CA ILE A 517 4.08 19.97 -32.38
C ILE A 517 4.64 21.32 -32.80
N TYR A 518 4.21 22.39 -32.14
CA TYR A 518 4.74 23.73 -32.36
C TYR A 518 6.03 23.97 -31.55
N LEU A 519 7.09 24.43 -32.23
CA LEU A 519 8.30 24.94 -31.60
C LEU A 519 8.36 26.47 -31.77
N PRO A 520 8.17 27.27 -30.70
CA PRO A 520 8.30 28.72 -30.76
C PRO A 520 9.74 29.20 -31.03
N PRO A 521 9.92 30.41 -31.58
CA PRO A 521 11.25 31.01 -31.72
C PRO A 521 11.94 31.20 -30.36
N ASP A 522 13.26 31.01 -30.35
CA ASP A 522 14.15 31.22 -29.19
C ASP A 522 13.68 30.48 -27.92
N SER A 523 13.18 29.26 -28.09
CA SER A 523 12.59 28.47 -27.00
C SER A 523 13.02 27.01 -27.05
N THR A 524 12.70 26.28 -25.98
CA THR A 524 12.84 24.82 -25.90
C THR A 524 11.48 24.22 -25.63
N THR A 525 11.11 23.22 -26.42
CA THR A 525 9.87 22.44 -26.23
C THR A 525 10.25 21.00 -25.88
N THR A 526 9.80 20.52 -24.71
CA THR A 526 9.87 19.10 -24.37
C THR A 526 8.74 18.36 -25.05
N VAL A 527 9.06 17.27 -25.76
CA VAL A 527 8.08 16.42 -26.44
C VAL A 527 8.12 15.02 -25.83
N LYS A 528 6.95 14.50 -25.43
CA LYS A 528 6.80 13.08 -25.09
C LYS A 528 5.98 12.39 -26.18
N LEU A 529 6.39 11.19 -26.57
CA LEU A 529 5.75 10.39 -27.62
C LEU A 529 5.37 9.03 -27.03
N GLY A 530 4.08 8.76 -26.93
CA GLY A 530 3.55 7.49 -26.45
C GLY A 530 3.39 6.55 -27.63
N LEU A 531 4.20 5.51 -27.65
CA LEU A 531 4.26 4.53 -28.73
C LEU A 531 3.66 3.21 -28.26
N LYS A 532 2.92 2.54 -29.14
CA LYS A 532 2.38 1.22 -28.91
C LYS A 532 3.07 0.20 -29.79
N VAL A 533 3.48 -0.89 -29.14
CA VAL A 533 4.00 -2.11 -29.75
C VAL A 533 2.85 -3.06 -30.03
N GLU A 534 2.89 -3.76 -31.16
CA GLU A 534 1.89 -4.79 -31.46
C GLU A 534 2.06 -6.02 -30.59
N ASN A 535 3.31 -6.46 -30.37
CA ASN A 535 3.60 -7.59 -29.52
C ASN A 535 4.63 -7.25 -28.45
N SER A 536 4.31 -7.64 -27.22
CA SER A 536 5.15 -7.45 -26.05
C SER A 536 5.00 -8.64 -25.11
N LEU A 537 6.01 -8.81 -24.25
CA LEU A 537 5.99 -9.79 -23.18
C LEU A 537 6.36 -9.11 -21.86
N THR A 538 5.44 -9.15 -20.90
CA THR A 538 5.75 -8.86 -19.49
C THR A 538 6.01 -10.18 -18.77
N VAL A 539 7.19 -10.34 -18.20
CA VAL A 539 7.48 -11.45 -17.30
C VAL A 539 7.40 -10.94 -15.87
N GLU A 540 6.43 -11.43 -15.11
CA GLU A 540 6.29 -11.15 -13.69
C GLU A 540 6.95 -12.29 -12.91
N VAL A 541 7.78 -11.94 -11.92
CA VAL A 541 8.49 -12.90 -11.10
C VAL A 541 8.04 -12.71 -9.66
N LEU A 542 7.41 -13.74 -9.10
CA LEU A 542 6.87 -13.71 -7.75
C LEU A 542 7.54 -14.76 -6.87
N ASP A 543 7.57 -14.51 -5.57
CA ASP A 543 7.92 -15.52 -4.59
C ASP A 543 6.82 -16.58 -4.56
N ALA A 544 7.18 -17.86 -4.68
CA ALA A 544 6.22 -18.95 -4.73
C ALA A 544 5.42 -19.13 -3.43
N SER A 545 5.92 -18.63 -2.30
CA SER A 545 5.31 -18.78 -0.98
C SER A 545 4.47 -17.57 -0.57
N THR A 546 4.97 -16.36 -0.82
CA THR A 546 4.30 -15.13 -0.38
C THR A 546 3.51 -14.45 -1.50
N THR A 547 3.70 -14.86 -2.75
CA THR A 547 3.20 -14.17 -3.96
C THR A 547 3.67 -12.73 -4.12
N GLU A 548 4.63 -12.30 -3.28
CA GLU A 548 5.22 -10.98 -3.37
C GLU A 548 6.13 -10.85 -4.60
N PRO A 549 6.19 -9.67 -5.23
CA PRO A 549 7.05 -9.42 -6.37
C PRO A 549 8.54 -9.53 -6.02
N LEU A 550 9.29 -10.24 -6.86
CA LEU A 550 10.73 -10.41 -6.72
C LEU A 550 11.49 -9.41 -7.58
N ALA A 551 11.99 -8.36 -6.94
CA ALA A 551 12.81 -7.34 -7.58
C ALA A 551 14.21 -7.86 -7.95
N PHE A 552 14.77 -7.33 -9.05
CA PHE A 552 16.11 -7.63 -9.56
C PHE A 552 16.37 -9.10 -9.94
N ALA A 553 15.33 -9.90 -10.14
CA ALA A 553 15.45 -11.21 -10.76
C ALA A 553 15.90 -11.05 -12.22
N SER A 554 16.91 -11.80 -12.63
CA SER A 554 17.42 -11.81 -14.00
C SER A 554 16.52 -12.65 -14.88
N VAL A 555 15.82 -12.01 -15.82
CA VAL A 555 14.97 -12.64 -16.82
C VAL A 555 15.67 -12.57 -18.18
N ARG A 556 15.97 -13.72 -18.77
CA ARG A 556 16.47 -13.83 -20.14
C ARG A 556 15.36 -14.34 -21.04
N VAL A 557 15.07 -13.62 -22.12
CA VAL A 557 14.11 -14.01 -23.14
C VAL A 557 14.84 -14.16 -24.46
N PHE A 558 14.72 -15.34 -25.09
CA PHE A 558 15.50 -15.65 -26.28
C PHE A 558 14.80 -16.57 -27.28
N LYS A 559 15.17 -16.39 -28.55
CA LYS A 559 14.90 -17.26 -29.70
C LYS A 559 16.02 -17.06 -30.75
N THR A 560 15.97 -17.78 -31.87
CA THR A 560 16.90 -17.49 -32.97
C THR A 560 16.73 -16.04 -33.45
N GLY A 561 17.78 -15.23 -33.36
CA GLY A 561 17.78 -13.82 -33.77
C GLY A 561 17.34 -12.82 -32.69
N TYR A 562 16.99 -13.27 -31.48
CA TYR A 562 16.66 -12.41 -30.35
C TYR A 562 17.18 -13.02 -29.04
N ASP A 563 17.99 -12.30 -28.28
CA ASP A 563 18.49 -12.75 -26.98
C ASP A 563 18.73 -11.53 -26.11
N GLN A 564 17.88 -11.35 -25.09
CA GLN A 564 17.88 -10.18 -24.22
C GLN A 564 17.77 -10.61 -22.77
N ILE A 565 18.51 -9.94 -21.89
CA ILE A 565 18.46 -10.11 -20.45
C ILE A 565 18.01 -8.79 -19.84
N LYS A 566 16.96 -8.84 -19.01
CA LYS A 566 16.48 -7.71 -18.22
C LYS A 566 16.32 -8.13 -16.77
N LEU A 567 16.53 -7.18 -15.86
CA LEU A 567 16.20 -7.38 -14.45
C LEU A 567 14.75 -6.98 -14.22
N THR A 568 14.06 -7.66 -13.32
CA THR A 568 12.75 -7.21 -12.84
C THR A 568 12.89 -5.91 -12.05
N GLY A 569 11.89 -5.03 -12.20
CA GLY A 569 11.73 -3.83 -11.38
C GLY A 569 11.30 -4.16 -9.95
N ASN A 570 11.07 -3.12 -9.14
CA ASN A 570 10.58 -3.28 -7.76
C ASN A 570 9.19 -3.94 -7.69
N ASP A 571 8.44 -3.90 -8.79
CA ASP A 571 7.15 -4.56 -8.99
C ASP A 571 7.28 -6.03 -9.43
N GLY A 572 8.50 -6.57 -9.48
CA GLY A 572 8.75 -7.94 -9.89
C GLY A 572 8.60 -8.16 -11.40
N LYS A 573 8.46 -7.11 -12.21
CA LYS A 573 8.18 -7.24 -13.65
C LYS A 573 9.37 -6.86 -14.52
N ALA A 574 9.58 -7.62 -15.60
CA ALA A 574 10.52 -7.33 -16.67
C ALA A 574 9.79 -7.28 -18.02
N PHE A 575 9.94 -6.17 -18.75
CA PHE A 575 9.20 -5.90 -19.97
C PHE A 575 10.08 -6.09 -21.22
N PHE A 576 9.63 -6.92 -22.16
CA PHE A 576 10.30 -7.20 -23.43
C PHE A 576 9.45 -6.69 -24.60
N LEU A 577 9.98 -5.69 -25.28
CA LEU A 577 9.31 -5.02 -26.39
C LEU A 577 10.34 -4.30 -27.29
N PRO A 578 10.00 -4.10 -28.59
CA PRO A 578 8.97 -4.83 -29.33
C PRO A 578 9.40 -6.28 -29.60
N LEU A 579 8.43 -7.18 -29.75
CA LEU A 579 8.66 -8.57 -30.12
C LEU A 579 7.95 -8.94 -31.44
N GLU A 580 8.52 -9.90 -32.15
CA GLU A 580 7.84 -10.59 -33.25
C GLU A 580 6.86 -11.64 -32.70
N VAL A 581 5.83 -11.96 -33.49
CA VAL A 581 4.94 -13.10 -33.20
C VAL A 581 5.71 -14.40 -33.32
N ASP A 582 6.07 -14.99 -32.18
CA ASP A 582 6.88 -16.21 -32.13
C ASP A 582 6.84 -16.85 -30.72
N THR A 583 7.42 -18.03 -30.59
CA THR A 583 7.71 -18.65 -29.30
C THR A 583 9.09 -18.25 -28.80
N TYR A 584 9.14 -17.74 -27.57
CA TYR A 584 10.37 -17.39 -26.87
C TYR A 584 10.61 -18.34 -25.71
N SER A 585 11.87 -18.64 -25.45
CA SER A 585 12.33 -19.32 -24.23
C SER A 585 12.62 -18.28 -23.15
N ILE A 586 12.28 -18.60 -21.90
CA ILE A 586 12.51 -17.75 -20.74
C ILE A 586 13.41 -18.49 -19.75
N GLU A 587 14.47 -17.86 -19.28
CA GLU A 587 15.29 -18.30 -18.15
C GLU A 587 15.22 -17.24 -17.05
N VAL A 588 14.87 -17.62 -15.82
CA VAL A 588 14.82 -16.72 -14.67
C VAL A 588 15.78 -17.18 -13.58
N GLN A 589 16.58 -16.24 -13.08
CA GLN A 589 17.57 -16.49 -12.01
C GLN A 589 17.52 -15.37 -10.97
N MET A 590 17.60 -15.73 -9.69
CA MET A 590 17.73 -14.79 -8.59
C MET A 590 18.55 -15.42 -7.45
N THR A 591 19.42 -14.63 -6.82
CA THR A 591 20.24 -15.13 -5.69
C THR A 591 19.32 -15.52 -4.53
N GLY A 592 19.53 -16.70 -3.96
CA GLY A 592 18.68 -17.23 -2.88
C GLY A 592 17.43 -17.99 -3.36
N TYR A 593 17.24 -18.11 -4.68
CA TYR A 593 16.11 -18.82 -5.30
C TYR A 593 16.59 -19.88 -6.29
N ALA A 594 15.79 -20.93 -6.46
CA ALA A 594 16.00 -21.92 -7.52
C ALA A 594 15.71 -21.30 -8.89
N SER A 595 16.58 -21.54 -9.88
CA SER A 595 16.38 -21.05 -11.25
C SER A 595 15.18 -21.71 -11.93
N SER A 596 14.48 -20.98 -12.79
CA SER A 596 13.32 -21.48 -13.54
C SER A 596 13.51 -21.30 -15.05
N THR A 597 12.95 -22.21 -15.84
CA THR A 597 12.93 -22.12 -17.31
C THR A 597 11.53 -22.40 -17.83
N ASP A 598 11.05 -21.59 -18.78
CA ASP A 598 9.73 -21.75 -19.39
C ASP A 598 9.75 -21.31 -20.86
N SER A 599 8.61 -21.40 -21.55
CA SER A 599 8.40 -20.88 -22.89
C SER A 599 7.07 -20.13 -22.97
N VAL A 600 7.00 -19.16 -23.88
CA VAL A 600 5.78 -18.38 -24.12
C VAL A 600 5.63 -18.10 -25.60
N PHE A 601 4.42 -18.29 -26.12
CA PHE A 601 4.05 -17.81 -27.45
C PHE A 601 3.56 -16.37 -27.33
N VAL A 602 4.22 -15.47 -28.03
CA VAL A 602 3.92 -14.04 -28.00
C VAL A 602 3.13 -13.68 -29.25
N SER A 603 1.92 -13.15 -29.06
CA SER A 603 1.07 -12.57 -30.09
C SER A 603 0.15 -11.56 -29.40
N GLY A 604 0.27 -10.27 -29.72
CA GLY A 604 -0.30 -9.21 -28.90
C GLY A 604 0.54 -8.94 -27.63
N ASN A 605 -0.08 -8.27 -26.65
CA ASN A 605 0.51 -8.06 -25.34
C ASN A 605 0.28 -9.30 -24.47
N VAL A 606 1.36 -9.98 -24.08
CA VAL A 606 1.30 -11.21 -23.30
C VAL A 606 1.95 -10.98 -21.94
N GLU A 607 1.29 -11.43 -20.87
CA GLU A 607 1.90 -11.50 -19.54
C GLU A 607 2.18 -12.96 -19.18
N LYS A 608 3.31 -13.19 -18.51
CA LYS A 608 3.72 -14.51 -18.04
C LYS A 608 4.28 -14.40 -16.63
N THR A 609 3.56 -14.95 -15.66
CA THR A 609 4.03 -15.04 -14.27
C THR A 609 4.91 -16.29 -14.09
N ILE A 610 6.05 -16.12 -13.43
CA ILE A 610 6.99 -17.17 -13.05
C ILE A 610 7.19 -17.10 -11.54
N TYR A 611 6.91 -18.20 -10.86
CA TYR A 611 7.13 -18.32 -9.42
C TYR A 611 8.52 -18.90 -9.17
N LEU A 612 9.32 -18.24 -8.31
CA LEU A 612 10.58 -18.78 -7.83
C LEU A 612 10.44 -19.31 -6.41
N SER A 613 11.00 -20.48 -6.13
CA SER A 613 11.07 -21.04 -4.79
C SER A 613 12.41 -20.69 -4.14
N LYS A 614 12.37 -20.20 -2.90
CA LYS A 614 13.55 -19.89 -2.10
C LYS A 614 14.34 -21.18 -1.80
N LEU A 615 15.68 -21.12 -1.83
CA LEU A 615 16.60 -22.26 -1.66
C LEU A 615 16.79 -22.69 -0.20
#